data_AF-A0A533SSV7-F1
#
_entry.id   AF-A0A533SSV7-F1
#
_cell.length_a   1.000
_cell.length_b   1.000
_cell.length_c   1.000
_cell.angle_alpha   90.00
_cell.angle_beta   90.00
_cell.angle_gamma   90.00
#
_symmetry.space_group_name_H-M   'P 1'
#
loop_
_entity.id
_entity.type
_entity.pdbx_description
1 polymer ?
#
loop_
_entity_poly.entity_id
_entity_poly.type
_entity_poly.pdbx_seq_one_letter_code
_entity_poly.pdbx_strand_id
1 'polypeptide(L)'
;MNIKALFSRTHLWQWGAATVLLLLVVGVMAFVLPPAVDFHNYFRPAAQGVLHGISPYENAGFFNAPWALLPLIPIALLPESLGRAVLVVVAFLTYAFTAYRMGAKPLAVVFFLLSPTVVQDLLNGNLDWLAMLGFVLPRPLGIFFLAIKPQIGAVVGLFWLIEAWRDGGWRRALHDFWPITLALGLSFVLFGLWPLRFQENLTMWWNASLWPMSIPVGLALLTAAIRKRSQRLAMAAAPCLSPYLLLHSWGAVLLSIVNRLPETIAAVVGLWILVAIRAAGGG
;
A
#
# COMPACT_ATOMS: atom_id res chain seq x y z
N MET A 1 22.32 -1.76 -2.03
CA MET A 1 23.06 -0.49 -2.19
C MET A 1 23.57 -0.08 -0.82
N ASN A 2 24.88 0.08 -0.65
CA ASN A 2 25.42 0.69 0.56
C ASN A 2 24.99 2.16 0.54
N ILE A 3 24.04 2.56 1.40
CA ILE A 3 23.51 3.95 1.43
C ILE A 3 24.67 4.94 1.54
N LYS A 4 25.73 4.59 2.28
CA LYS A 4 26.95 5.40 2.40
C LYS A 4 27.63 5.65 1.05
N ALA A 5 27.60 4.69 0.11
CA ALA A 5 28.21 4.83 -1.21
C ALA A 5 27.40 5.73 -2.17
N LEU A 6 26.08 5.85 -1.96
CA LEU A 6 25.26 6.81 -2.72
C LEU A 6 25.55 8.25 -2.25
N PHE A 7 25.62 8.45 -0.94
CA PHE A 7 25.97 9.75 -0.36
C PHE A 7 27.41 10.16 -0.63
N SER A 8 28.35 9.22 -0.74
CA SER A 8 29.76 9.54 -1.00
C SER A 8 30.05 9.99 -2.44
N ARG A 9 29.13 9.77 -3.38
CA ARG A 9 29.30 10.12 -4.80
C ARG A 9 28.47 11.31 -5.25
N THR A 10 27.51 11.74 -4.44
CA THR A 10 26.60 12.84 -4.77
C THR A 10 27.09 14.13 -4.14
N HIS A 11 27.28 15.17 -4.96
CA HIS A 11 27.69 16.47 -4.44
C HIS A 11 26.51 17.17 -3.76
N LEU A 12 26.78 18.01 -2.75
CA LEU A 12 25.76 18.75 -1.99
C LEU A 12 24.79 19.55 -2.91
N TRP A 13 25.30 20.12 -3.99
CA TRP A 13 24.48 20.86 -4.96
C TRP A 13 23.45 20.00 -5.69
N GLN A 14 23.72 18.70 -5.90
CA GLN A 14 22.76 17.77 -6.54
C GLN A 14 21.57 17.53 -5.62
N TRP A 15 21.80 17.42 -4.32
CA TRP A 15 20.73 17.34 -3.32
C TRP A 15 19.92 18.62 -3.28
N GLY A 16 20.58 19.78 -3.27
CA GLY A 16 19.91 21.08 -3.35
C GLY A 16 19.02 21.19 -4.60
N ALA A 17 19.55 20.84 -5.77
CA ALA A 17 18.79 20.84 -7.02
C ALA A 17 17.61 19.87 -7.01
N ALA A 18 17.80 18.64 -6.49
CA ALA A 18 16.72 17.66 -6.36
C ALA A 18 15.62 18.13 -5.41
N THR A 19 15.98 18.76 -4.28
CA THR A 19 15.01 19.34 -3.34
C THR A 19 14.23 20.48 -3.99
N VAL A 20 14.91 21.40 -4.70
CA VAL A 20 14.22 22.49 -5.41
C VAL A 20 13.27 21.94 -6.48
N LEU A 21 13.71 20.95 -7.26
CA LEU A 21 12.85 20.30 -8.26
C LEU A 21 11.64 19.64 -7.61
N LEU A 22 11.83 18.95 -6.48
CA LEU A 22 10.74 18.32 -5.73
C LEU A 22 9.72 19.37 -5.25
N LEU A 23 10.19 20.49 -4.70
CA LEU A 23 9.34 21.59 -4.24
C LEU A 23 8.59 22.23 -5.42
N LEU A 24 9.24 22.41 -6.57
CA LEU A 24 8.59 22.90 -7.78
C LEU A 24 7.50 21.94 -8.28
N VAL A 25 7.78 20.63 -8.30
CA VAL A 25 6.79 19.61 -8.68
C VAL A 25 5.59 19.65 -7.74
N VAL A 26 5.82 19.70 -6.41
CA VAL A 26 4.74 19.84 -5.43
C VAL A 26 3.96 21.13 -5.65
N GLY A 27 4.64 22.25 -5.87
CA GLY A 27 4.02 23.55 -6.13
C GLY A 27 3.10 23.52 -7.35
N VAL A 28 3.59 23.01 -8.49
CA VAL A 28 2.79 22.87 -9.72
C VAL A 28 1.61 21.92 -9.51
N MET A 29 1.84 20.77 -8.87
CA MET A 29 0.79 19.78 -8.63
C MET A 29 -0.31 20.31 -7.71
N ALA A 30 0.00 21.22 -6.77
CA ALA A 30 -1.00 21.84 -5.91
C ALA A 30 -2.02 22.71 -6.67
N PHE A 31 -1.71 23.15 -7.90
CA PHE A 31 -2.64 23.90 -8.74
C PHE A 31 -3.39 23.04 -9.76
N VAL A 32 -2.85 21.88 -10.13
CA VAL A 32 -3.35 21.07 -11.26
C VAL A 32 -4.10 19.82 -10.80
N LEU A 33 -3.77 19.27 -9.63
CA LEU A 33 -4.40 18.04 -9.15
C LEU A 33 -5.84 18.29 -8.72
N PRO A 34 -6.80 17.44 -9.15
CA PRO A 34 -8.13 17.45 -8.58
C PRO A 34 -8.10 16.94 -7.12
N PRO A 35 -9.15 17.24 -6.34
CA PRO A 35 -9.36 16.61 -5.03
C PRO A 35 -9.33 15.09 -5.16
N ALA A 36 -8.62 14.44 -4.23
CA ALA A 36 -8.59 12.98 -4.14
C ALA A 36 -9.75 12.50 -3.27
N VAL A 37 -10.62 11.65 -3.81
CA VAL A 37 -11.85 11.20 -3.12
C VAL A 37 -11.57 10.65 -1.73
N ASP A 38 -10.58 9.76 -1.58
CA ASP A 38 -10.35 9.11 -0.30
C ASP A 38 -9.59 10.02 0.69
N PHE A 39 -8.63 10.79 0.19
CA PHE A 39 -7.90 11.75 1.04
C PHE A 39 -8.82 12.86 1.54
N HIS A 40 -9.64 13.44 0.66
CA HIS A 40 -10.57 14.53 0.97
C HIS A 40 -11.66 14.08 1.95
N ASN A 41 -12.34 12.98 1.66
CA ASN A 41 -13.53 12.58 2.43
C ASN A 41 -13.18 11.79 3.70
N TYR A 42 -12.10 11.01 3.70
CA TYR A 42 -11.85 10.00 4.74
C TYR A 42 -10.56 10.27 5.52
N PHE A 43 -9.41 10.26 4.84
CA PHE A 43 -8.12 10.25 5.55
C PHE A 43 -7.74 11.59 6.16
N ARG A 44 -7.96 12.71 5.45
CA ARG A 44 -7.65 14.04 5.99
C ARG A 44 -8.55 14.39 7.18
N PRO A 45 -9.89 14.25 7.10
CA PRO A 45 -10.75 14.53 8.25
C PRO A 45 -10.47 13.58 9.43
N ALA A 46 -10.18 12.30 9.19
CA ALA A 46 -9.80 11.38 10.26
C ALA A 46 -8.49 11.78 10.94
N ALA A 47 -7.46 12.14 10.16
CA ALA A 47 -6.18 12.61 10.69
C ALA A 47 -6.33 13.88 11.53
N GLN A 48 -7.15 14.83 11.07
CA GLN A 48 -7.44 16.07 11.81
C GLN A 48 -8.31 15.82 13.03
N GLY A 49 -9.29 14.92 12.95
CA GLY A 49 -10.18 14.57 14.07
C GLY A 49 -9.40 13.97 15.24
N VAL A 50 -8.43 13.09 14.98
CA VAL A 50 -7.60 12.50 16.03
C VAL A 50 -6.81 13.54 16.82
N LEU A 51 -6.38 14.65 16.19
CA LEU A 51 -5.72 15.76 16.88
C LEU A 51 -6.65 16.50 17.86
N HIS A 52 -7.96 16.37 17.68
CA HIS A 52 -9.00 16.93 18.56
C HIS A 52 -9.60 15.89 19.51
N GLY A 53 -8.98 14.69 19.61
CA GLY A 53 -9.48 13.61 20.46
C GLY A 53 -10.69 12.86 19.89
N ILE A 54 -11.04 13.09 18.62
CA ILE A 54 -12.13 12.39 17.93
C ILE A 54 -11.62 11.04 17.43
N SER A 55 -12.39 9.98 17.63
CA SER A 55 -12.04 8.65 17.10
C SER A 55 -11.97 8.69 15.57
N PRO A 56 -10.93 8.12 14.94
CA PRO A 56 -10.84 8.12 13.47
C PRO A 56 -11.98 7.32 12.82
N TYR A 57 -12.60 6.41 13.58
CA TYR A 57 -13.71 5.58 13.14
C TYR A 57 -15.07 6.28 13.22
N GLU A 58 -15.17 7.50 13.74
CA GLU A 58 -16.36 8.33 13.57
C GLU A 58 -16.50 8.84 12.12
N ASN A 59 -15.41 8.83 11.35
CA ASN A 59 -15.49 9.03 9.90
C ASN A 59 -15.99 7.73 9.23
N ALA A 60 -17.15 7.81 8.58
CA ALA A 60 -17.83 6.65 8.00
C ALA A 60 -16.97 5.86 7.01
N GLY A 61 -16.05 6.50 6.26
CA GLY A 61 -15.22 5.81 5.28
C GLY A 61 -13.84 5.38 5.77
N PHE A 62 -13.51 5.57 7.06
CA PHE A 62 -12.23 5.16 7.61
C PHE A 62 -12.28 3.72 8.17
N PHE A 63 -11.65 2.78 7.45
CA PHE A 63 -11.62 1.35 7.80
C PHE A 63 -10.22 0.82 8.11
N ASN A 64 -9.19 1.65 7.96
CA ASN A 64 -7.80 1.25 8.10
C ASN A 64 -7.38 1.18 9.57
N ALA A 65 -6.21 0.60 9.83
CA ALA A 65 -5.61 0.63 11.16
C ALA A 65 -5.33 2.07 11.60
N PRO A 66 -5.46 2.41 12.90
CA PRO A 66 -5.42 3.82 13.34
C PRO A 66 -4.02 4.42 13.17
N TRP A 67 -2.95 3.61 13.27
CA TRP A 67 -1.59 4.07 13.02
C TRP A 67 -1.32 4.44 11.55
N ALA A 68 -2.22 4.11 10.61
CA ALA A 68 -2.13 4.59 9.23
C ALA A 68 -2.17 6.13 9.16
N LEU A 69 -2.78 6.79 10.15
CA LEU A 69 -2.90 8.24 10.22
C LEU A 69 -1.60 8.92 10.64
N LEU A 70 -0.71 8.24 11.37
CA LEU A 70 0.55 8.84 11.88
C LEU A 70 1.40 9.49 10.77
N PRO A 71 1.71 8.82 9.64
CA PRO A 71 2.42 9.47 8.53
C PRO A 71 1.58 10.52 7.79
N LEU A 72 0.24 10.50 7.93
CA LEU A 72 -0.66 11.42 7.23
C LEU A 72 -0.89 12.72 7.99
N ILE A 73 -0.78 12.73 9.32
CA ILE A 73 -0.97 13.93 10.16
C ILE A 73 -0.21 15.15 9.63
N PRO A 74 1.12 15.12 9.39
CA PRO A 74 1.84 16.30 8.90
C PRO A 74 1.35 16.76 7.51
N ILE A 75 0.87 15.84 6.67
CA ILE A 75 0.33 16.13 5.34
C ILE A 75 -1.08 16.73 5.44
N ALA A 76 -1.91 16.22 6.35
CA ALA A 76 -3.29 16.63 6.57
C ALA A 76 -3.42 18.03 7.19
N LEU A 77 -2.38 18.49 7.89
CA LEU A 77 -2.30 19.84 8.47
C LEU A 77 -2.06 20.94 7.42
N LEU A 78 -1.55 20.59 6.24
CA LEU A 78 -1.34 21.55 5.15
C LEU A 78 -2.70 22.00 4.55
N PRO A 79 -2.72 23.14 3.82
CA PRO A 79 -3.81 23.43 2.90
C PRO A 79 -4.06 22.23 2.00
N GLU A 80 -5.33 21.89 1.76
CA GLU A 80 -5.68 20.59 1.19
C GLU A 80 -5.00 20.31 -0.15
N SER A 81 -4.96 21.30 -1.05
CA SER A 81 -4.30 21.19 -2.35
C SER A 81 -2.79 20.89 -2.24
N LEU A 82 -2.13 21.51 -1.25
CA LEU A 82 -0.72 21.26 -0.96
C LEU A 82 -0.52 19.89 -0.31
N GLY A 83 -1.33 19.53 0.68
CA GLY A 83 -1.31 18.20 1.31
C GLY A 83 -1.55 17.09 0.28
N ARG A 84 -2.48 17.31 -0.64
CA ARG A 84 -2.74 16.44 -1.79
C ARG A 84 -1.52 16.27 -2.68
N ALA A 85 -0.86 17.36 -3.07
CA ALA A 85 0.34 17.30 -3.91
C ALA A 85 1.48 16.55 -3.21
N VAL A 86 1.71 16.84 -1.93
CA VAL A 86 2.71 16.14 -1.11
C VAL A 86 2.38 14.64 -1.01
N LEU A 87 1.11 14.29 -0.76
CA LEU A 87 0.68 12.89 -0.69
C LEU A 87 0.99 12.13 -1.98
N VAL A 88 0.66 12.69 -3.15
CA VAL A 88 0.95 12.05 -4.45
C VAL A 88 2.45 11.82 -4.62
N VAL A 89 3.27 12.83 -4.34
CA VAL A 89 4.72 12.73 -4.48
C VAL A 89 5.30 11.68 -3.54
N VAL A 90 4.90 11.68 -2.27
CA VAL A 90 5.33 10.69 -1.28
C VAL A 90 4.89 9.27 -1.68
N ALA A 91 3.64 9.09 -2.10
CA ALA A 91 3.11 7.81 -2.54
C ALA A 91 3.84 7.31 -3.79
N PHE A 92 4.05 8.17 -4.79
CA PHE A 92 4.76 7.85 -6.03
C PHE A 92 6.21 7.41 -5.75
N LEU A 93 6.94 8.17 -4.94
CA LEU A 93 8.31 7.82 -4.53
C LEU A 93 8.33 6.51 -3.71
N THR A 94 7.33 6.29 -2.86
CA THR A 94 7.21 5.06 -2.07
C THR A 94 6.97 3.83 -2.94
N TYR A 95 6.10 3.94 -3.95
CA TYR A 95 5.90 2.89 -4.95
C TYR A 95 7.18 2.60 -5.73
N ALA A 96 7.86 3.64 -6.21
CA ALA A 96 9.12 3.50 -6.95
C ALA A 96 10.19 2.80 -6.12
N PHE A 97 10.35 3.24 -4.86
CA PHE A 97 11.26 2.65 -3.89
C PHE A 97 10.93 1.19 -3.63
N THR A 98 9.65 0.87 -3.38
CA THR A 98 9.20 -0.49 -3.10
C THR A 98 9.45 -1.40 -4.30
N ALA A 99 9.08 -0.99 -5.50
CA ALA A 99 9.36 -1.74 -6.74
C ALA A 99 10.85 -2.00 -6.94
N TYR A 100 11.68 -0.96 -6.78
CA TYR A 100 13.13 -1.08 -6.85
C TYR A 100 13.68 -2.08 -5.81
N ARG A 101 13.25 -1.97 -4.54
CA ARG A 101 13.67 -2.88 -3.46
C ARG A 101 13.19 -4.32 -3.68
N MET A 102 12.09 -4.51 -4.40
CA MET A 102 11.58 -5.79 -4.87
C MET A 102 12.34 -6.34 -6.09
N GLY A 103 13.38 -5.67 -6.56
CA GLY A 103 14.27 -6.13 -7.64
C GLY A 103 13.79 -5.77 -9.04
N ALA A 104 12.93 -4.76 -9.18
CA ALA A 104 12.53 -4.23 -10.47
C ALA A 104 13.71 -3.61 -11.23
N LYS A 105 13.76 -3.84 -12.55
CA LYS A 105 14.61 -3.05 -13.46
C LYS A 105 14.02 -1.65 -13.64
N PRO A 106 14.80 -0.61 -14.01
CA PRO A 106 14.28 0.75 -14.17
C PRO A 106 13.04 0.83 -15.07
N LEU A 107 13.06 0.12 -16.20
CA LEU A 107 11.90 0.08 -17.10
C LEU A 107 10.67 -0.60 -16.46
N ALA A 108 10.86 -1.65 -15.66
CA ALA A 108 9.75 -2.29 -14.94
C ALA A 108 9.17 -1.37 -13.85
N VAL A 109 10.02 -0.55 -13.20
CA VAL A 109 9.56 0.50 -12.27
C VAL A 109 8.70 1.51 -13.01
N VAL A 110 9.13 1.99 -14.18
CA VAL A 110 8.34 2.93 -15.00
C VAL A 110 6.98 2.33 -15.36
N PHE A 111 6.95 1.10 -15.89
CA PHE A 111 5.68 0.44 -16.23
C PHE A 111 4.79 0.20 -15.00
N PHE A 112 5.37 -0.18 -13.86
CA PHE A 112 4.62 -0.33 -12.61
C PHE A 112 4.01 1.00 -12.14
N LEU A 113 4.77 2.10 -12.16
CA LEU A 113 4.28 3.42 -11.76
C LEU A 113 3.21 3.98 -12.70
N LEU A 114 3.28 3.63 -13.98
CA LEU A 114 2.29 3.97 -14.99
C LEU A 114 1.16 2.95 -15.10
N SER A 115 1.10 1.95 -14.23
CA SER A 115 -0.01 0.99 -14.24
C SER A 115 -1.32 1.71 -13.87
N PRO A 116 -2.46 1.28 -14.40
CA PRO A 116 -3.73 1.89 -14.04
C PRO A 116 -4.05 1.69 -12.55
N THR A 117 -3.53 0.63 -11.91
CA THR A 117 -3.69 0.40 -10.48
C THR A 117 -2.98 1.45 -9.63
N VAL A 118 -1.72 1.79 -9.95
CA VAL A 118 -0.96 2.83 -9.24
C VAL A 118 -1.52 4.21 -9.55
N VAL A 119 -1.82 4.50 -10.82
CA VAL A 119 -2.41 5.79 -11.22
C VAL A 119 -3.74 6.01 -10.51
N GLN A 120 -4.62 4.99 -10.44
CA GLN A 120 -5.88 5.10 -9.74
C GLN A 120 -5.71 5.26 -8.22
N ASP A 121 -4.76 4.58 -7.57
CA ASP A 121 -4.43 4.80 -6.15
C ASP A 121 -4.03 6.25 -5.90
N LEU A 122 -3.10 6.76 -6.72
CA LEU A 122 -2.61 8.12 -6.63
C LEU A 122 -3.73 9.13 -6.87
N LEU A 123 -4.61 8.92 -7.84
CA LEU A 123 -5.73 9.82 -8.12
C LEU A 123 -6.76 9.86 -6.98
N ASN A 124 -7.03 8.73 -6.33
CA ASN A 124 -7.95 8.69 -5.18
C ASN A 124 -7.30 9.13 -3.86
N GLY A 125 -5.98 9.15 -3.79
CA GLY A 125 -5.25 9.44 -2.55
C GLY A 125 -5.41 8.33 -1.51
N ASN A 126 -5.42 7.07 -1.96
CA ASN A 126 -5.56 5.91 -1.08
C ASN A 126 -4.21 5.54 -0.42
N LEU A 127 -4.21 4.49 0.42
CA LEU A 127 -3.11 4.13 1.32
C LEU A 127 -2.41 2.82 0.92
N ASP A 128 -2.61 2.33 -0.30
CA ASP A 128 -1.92 1.13 -0.76
C ASP A 128 -0.40 1.29 -0.72
N TRP A 129 0.11 2.47 -1.07
CA TRP A 129 1.55 2.75 -1.05
C TRP A 129 2.17 2.54 0.34
N LEU A 130 1.46 2.88 1.42
CA LEU A 130 1.88 2.59 2.79
C LEU A 130 1.92 1.08 3.03
N ALA A 131 0.83 0.38 2.72
CA ALA A 131 0.77 -1.05 2.97
C ALA A 131 1.80 -1.84 2.14
N MET A 132 2.05 -1.45 0.89
CA MET A 132 3.06 -2.07 0.03
C MET A 132 4.50 -1.76 0.47
N LEU A 133 4.75 -0.58 1.06
CA LEU A 133 6.05 -0.30 1.71
C LEU A 133 6.39 -1.37 2.76
N GLY A 134 5.37 -1.92 3.43
CA GLY A 134 5.50 -3.02 4.37
C GLY A 134 6.27 -4.22 3.80
N PHE A 135 6.15 -4.53 2.50
CA PHE A 135 6.81 -5.69 1.88
C PHE A 135 8.35 -5.64 1.88
N VAL A 136 8.94 -4.45 2.00
CA VAL A 136 10.39 -4.25 1.88
C VAL A 136 11.06 -3.81 3.17
N LEU A 137 10.27 -3.57 4.22
CA LEU A 137 10.74 -3.23 5.56
C LEU A 137 11.06 -4.48 6.40
N PRO A 138 11.89 -4.38 7.45
CA PRO A 138 12.10 -5.48 8.39
C PRO A 138 10.78 -5.94 9.02
N ARG A 139 10.60 -7.26 9.24
CA ARG A 139 9.33 -7.87 9.67
C ARG A 139 8.61 -7.10 10.79
N PRO A 140 9.25 -6.75 11.93
CA PRO A 140 8.53 -6.09 13.04
C PRO A 140 7.93 -4.74 12.66
N LEU A 141 8.58 -4.00 11.76
CA LEU A 141 8.08 -2.73 11.26
C LEU A 141 7.12 -2.93 10.08
N GLY A 142 7.47 -3.82 9.14
CA GLY A 142 6.68 -4.10 7.95
C GLY A 142 5.26 -4.55 8.28
N ILE A 143 5.06 -5.34 9.34
CA ILE A 143 3.73 -5.83 9.72
C ILE A 143 2.78 -4.68 10.10
N PHE A 144 3.25 -3.57 10.68
CA PHE A 144 2.41 -2.39 10.92
C PHE A 144 1.83 -1.86 9.61
N PHE A 145 2.66 -1.76 8.58
CA PHE A 145 2.25 -1.29 7.27
C PHE A 145 1.32 -2.31 6.59
N LEU A 146 1.63 -3.61 6.64
CA LEU A 146 0.75 -4.65 6.10
C LEU A 146 -0.65 -4.62 6.72
N ALA A 147 -0.73 -4.35 8.02
CA ALA A 147 -1.99 -4.29 8.75
C ALA A 147 -2.82 -3.03 8.47
N ILE A 148 -2.26 -2.00 7.83
CA ILE A 148 -3.03 -0.83 7.34
C ILE A 148 -4.11 -1.29 6.36
N LYS A 149 -3.81 -2.30 5.54
CA LYS A 149 -4.72 -2.83 4.51
C LYS A 149 -4.63 -4.37 4.45
N PRO A 150 -5.33 -5.10 5.34
CA PRO A 150 -5.26 -6.56 5.44
C PRO A 150 -5.52 -7.31 4.13
N GLN A 151 -6.30 -6.73 3.23
CA GLN A 151 -6.64 -7.25 1.90
C GLN A 151 -5.40 -7.52 1.03
N ILE A 152 -4.33 -6.75 1.23
CA ILE A 152 -3.04 -6.93 0.55
C ILE A 152 -1.97 -7.49 1.48
N GLY A 153 -2.10 -7.26 2.80
CA GLY A 153 -1.05 -7.57 3.77
C GLY A 153 -1.23 -8.87 4.56
N ALA A 154 -2.45 -9.33 4.82
CA ALA A 154 -2.72 -10.39 5.81
C ALA A 154 -2.05 -11.73 5.46
N VAL A 155 -2.11 -12.13 4.18
CA VAL A 155 -1.50 -13.40 3.73
C VAL A 155 0.04 -13.32 3.78
N VAL A 156 0.62 -12.15 3.53
CA VAL A 156 2.06 -11.94 3.73
C VAL A 156 2.42 -11.97 5.21
N GLY A 157 1.60 -11.39 6.08
CA GLY A 157 1.74 -11.49 7.53
C GLY A 157 1.72 -12.94 8.02
N LEU A 158 0.77 -13.75 7.54
CA LEU A 158 0.72 -15.20 7.84
C LEU A 158 1.98 -15.92 7.33
N PHE A 159 2.41 -15.64 6.10
CA PHE A 159 3.65 -16.18 5.56
C PHE A 159 4.86 -15.84 6.44
N TRP A 160 4.99 -14.58 6.89
CA TRP A 160 6.06 -14.15 7.78
C TRP A 160 5.99 -14.78 9.16
N LEU A 161 4.79 -15.04 9.71
CA LEU A 161 4.65 -15.76 10.98
C LEU A 161 5.21 -17.18 10.86
N ILE A 162 4.88 -17.88 9.78
CA ILE A 162 5.36 -19.23 9.50
C ILE A 162 6.89 -19.23 9.31
N GLU A 163 7.44 -18.27 8.56
CA GLU A 163 8.89 -18.17 8.36
C GLU A 163 9.61 -17.79 9.67
N ALA A 164 9.07 -16.86 10.47
CA ALA A 164 9.64 -16.52 11.78
C ALA A 164 9.68 -17.74 12.71
N TRP A 165 8.62 -18.56 12.70
CA TRP A 165 8.59 -19.82 13.44
C TRP A 165 9.63 -20.82 12.93
N ARG A 166 9.84 -20.92 11.61
CA ARG A 166 10.88 -21.81 11.04
C ARG A 166 12.29 -21.34 11.37
N ASP A 167 12.51 -20.02 11.42
CA ASP A 167 13.83 -19.43 11.66
C ASP A 167 14.27 -19.56 13.13
N GLY A 168 13.35 -19.49 14.09
CA GLY A 168 13.71 -19.49 15.52
C GLY A 168 12.58 -19.87 16.48
N GLY A 169 11.60 -20.64 16.01
CA GLY A 169 10.47 -21.13 16.79
C GLY A 169 9.58 -20.01 17.35
N TRP A 170 8.92 -20.32 18.46
CA TRP A 170 7.99 -19.40 19.13
C TRP A 170 8.66 -18.11 19.61
N ARG A 171 9.94 -18.16 20.02
CA ARG A 171 10.67 -16.98 20.49
C ARG A 171 10.82 -15.95 19.38
N ARG A 172 11.17 -16.39 18.17
CA ARG A 172 11.32 -15.50 17.02
C ARG A 172 9.98 -14.97 16.52
N ALA A 173 8.96 -15.84 16.48
CA ALA A 173 7.60 -15.41 16.15
C ALA A 173 7.09 -14.35 17.13
N LEU A 174 7.26 -14.57 18.44
CA LEU A 174 6.87 -13.60 19.47
C LEU A 174 7.66 -12.30 19.32
N HIS A 175 8.98 -12.36 19.16
CA HIS A 175 9.81 -11.18 18.94
C HIS A 175 9.32 -10.33 17.74
N ASP A 176 9.01 -10.98 16.62
CA ASP A 176 8.63 -10.26 15.39
C ASP A 176 7.19 -9.72 15.44
N PHE A 177 6.27 -10.36 16.18
CA PHE A 177 4.84 -10.02 16.19
C PHE A 177 4.33 -9.33 17.47
N TRP A 178 5.03 -9.42 18.61
CA TRP A 178 4.54 -8.78 19.84
C TRP A 178 4.27 -7.26 19.69
N PRO A 179 5.05 -6.47 18.92
CA PRO A 179 4.81 -5.03 18.84
C PRO A 179 3.46 -4.74 18.16
N ILE A 180 3.13 -5.45 17.08
CA ILE A 180 1.85 -5.28 16.40
C ILE A 180 0.70 -5.87 17.21
N THR A 181 0.90 -6.98 17.92
CA THR A 181 -0.13 -7.56 18.79
C THR A 181 -0.49 -6.59 19.91
N LEU A 182 0.51 -5.94 20.53
CA LEU A 182 0.30 -4.90 21.52
C LEU A 182 -0.45 -3.70 20.93
N ALA A 183 -0.01 -3.20 19.77
CA ALA A 183 -0.66 -2.08 19.10
C ALA A 183 -2.12 -2.38 18.70
N LEU A 184 -2.40 -3.59 18.21
CA LEU A 184 -3.76 -4.06 17.93
C LEU A 184 -4.61 -4.13 19.19
N GLY A 185 -4.08 -4.74 20.26
CA GLY A 185 -4.78 -4.84 21.55
C GLY A 185 -5.13 -3.46 22.11
N LEU A 186 -4.16 -2.53 22.12
CA LEU A 186 -4.40 -1.14 22.50
C LEU A 186 -5.42 -0.46 21.58
N SER A 187 -5.36 -0.70 20.27
CA SER A 187 -6.35 -0.14 19.34
C SER A 187 -7.77 -0.64 19.62
N PHE A 188 -7.93 -1.90 20.07
CA PHE A 188 -9.25 -2.43 20.40
C PHE A 188 -9.79 -1.85 21.71
N VAL A 189 -8.93 -1.56 22.68
CA VAL A 189 -9.31 -0.86 23.91
C VAL A 189 -9.74 0.57 23.61
N LEU A 190 -9.01 1.28 22.74
CA LEU A 190 -9.27 2.69 22.44
C LEU A 190 -10.42 2.91 21.45
N PHE A 191 -10.59 2.01 20.48
CA PHE A 191 -11.45 2.24 19.31
C PHE A 191 -12.46 1.11 19.06
N GLY A 192 -12.52 0.09 19.92
CA GLY A 192 -13.36 -1.09 19.74
C GLY A 192 -12.87 -2.04 18.65
N LEU A 193 -13.70 -3.01 18.27
CA LEU A 193 -13.40 -4.03 17.25
C LEU A 193 -13.53 -3.48 15.83
N TRP A 194 -12.84 -2.38 15.54
CA TRP A 194 -12.87 -1.67 14.26
C TRP A 194 -12.61 -2.57 13.03
N PRO A 195 -11.81 -3.66 13.06
CA PRO A 195 -11.62 -4.49 11.87
C PRO A 195 -12.93 -5.09 11.37
N LEU A 196 -13.91 -5.35 12.25
CA LEU A 196 -15.20 -5.94 11.88
C LEU A 196 -16.05 -5.03 10.97
N ARG A 197 -15.73 -3.73 10.92
CA ARG A 197 -16.37 -2.77 10.00
C ARG A 197 -16.11 -3.07 8.51
N PHE A 198 -15.20 -3.99 8.20
CA PHE A 198 -14.98 -4.44 6.83
C PHE A 198 -16.25 -4.94 6.13
N GLN A 199 -17.24 -5.40 6.90
CA GLN A 199 -18.53 -5.88 6.39
C GLN A 199 -19.27 -4.80 5.58
N GLU A 200 -19.09 -3.52 5.93
CA GLU A 200 -19.66 -2.38 5.20
C GLU A 200 -19.14 -2.31 3.74
N ASN A 201 -17.97 -2.88 3.46
CA ASN A 201 -17.34 -2.86 2.14
C ASN A 201 -17.73 -4.05 1.25
N LEU A 202 -18.39 -5.08 1.79
CA LEU A 202 -18.72 -6.28 1.02
C LEU A 202 -19.75 -6.04 -0.08
N THR A 203 -20.68 -5.11 0.15
CA THR A 203 -21.80 -4.79 -0.74
C THR A 203 -21.56 -3.56 -1.61
N MET A 204 -20.39 -2.92 -1.48
CA MET A 204 -20.07 -1.71 -2.23
C MET A 204 -19.88 -2.02 -3.72
N TRP A 205 -20.47 -1.18 -4.58
CA TRP A 205 -20.43 -1.34 -6.05
C TRP A 205 -19.01 -1.31 -6.64
N TRP A 206 -18.07 -0.68 -5.94
CA TRP A 206 -16.66 -0.60 -6.34
C TRP A 206 -15.81 -1.79 -5.88
N ASN A 207 -16.40 -2.76 -5.17
CA ASN A 207 -15.68 -3.97 -4.75
C ASN A 207 -15.25 -4.78 -5.98
N ALA A 208 -13.94 -4.83 -6.21
CA ALA A 208 -13.27 -5.52 -7.31
C ALA A 208 -12.62 -6.84 -6.84
N SER A 209 -13.08 -7.42 -5.73
CA SER A 209 -12.67 -8.75 -5.31
C SER A 209 -13.23 -9.83 -6.24
N LEU A 210 -12.44 -10.89 -6.45
CA LEU A 210 -12.86 -12.11 -7.15
C LEU A 210 -13.37 -13.19 -6.17
N TRP A 211 -13.57 -12.82 -4.91
CA TRP A 211 -14.10 -13.70 -3.88
C TRP A 211 -15.55 -14.12 -4.16
N PRO A 212 -15.94 -15.38 -3.92
CA PRO A 212 -15.12 -16.50 -3.41
C PRO A 212 -14.42 -17.30 -4.53
N MET A 213 -14.64 -16.96 -5.80
CA MET A 213 -14.13 -17.73 -6.94
C MET A 213 -12.60 -17.81 -7.00
N SER A 214 -11.89 -16.81 -6.48
CA SER A 214 -10.43 -16.81 -6.42
C SER A 214 -9.83 -17.63 -5.28
N ILE A 215 -10.62 -18.21 -4.37
CA ILE A 215 -10.10 -18.95 -3.20
C ILE A 215 -9.19 -20.12 -3.61
N PRO A 216 -9.54 -21.01 -4.55
CA PRO A 216 -8.67 -22.13 -4.93
C PRO A 216 -7.31 -21.66 -5.44
N VAL A 217 -7.28 -20.58 -6.23
CA VAL A 217 -6.04 -19.97 -6.74
C VAL A 217 -5.23 -19.36 -5.58
N GLY A 218 -5.87 -18.63 -4.67
CA GLY A 218 -5.24 -18.04 -3.50
C GLY A 218 -4.60 -19.09 -2.58
N LEU A 219 -5.31 -20.19 -2.31
CA LEU A 219 -4.78 -21.30 -1.49
C LEU A 219 -3.63 -22.04 -2.18
N ALA A 220 -3.70 -22.25 -3.50
CA ALA A 220 -2.60 -22.84 -4.26
C ALA A 220 -1.35 -21.94 -4.21
N LEU A 221 -1.51 -20.63 -4.40
CA LEU A 221 -0.42 -19.65 -4.30
C LEU A 221 0.17 -19.56 -2.89
N LEU A 222 -0.66 -19.53 -1.84
CA LEU A 222 -0.20 -19.53 -0.45
C LEU A 222 0.55 -20.82 -0.10
N THR A 223 0.03 -21.98 -0.51
CA THR A 223 0.71 -23.26 -0.33
C THR A 223 2.06 -23.27 -1.04
N ALA A 224 2.11 -22.78 -2.28
CA ALA A 224 3.36 -22.63 -3.01
C ALA A 224 4.30 -21.62 -2.35
N ALA A 225 3.79 -20.53 -1.78
CA ALA A 225 4.56 -19.54 -1.03
C ALA A 225 5.26 -20.17 0.17
N ILE A 226 4.51 -20.94 0.97
CA ILE A 226 5.03 -21.64 2.16
C ILE A 226 6.04 -22.73 1.77
N ARG A 227 5.77 -23.50 0.72
CA ARG A 227 6.67 -24.59 0.28
C ARG A 227 7.96 -24.06 -0.35
N LYS A 228 7.86 -23.01 -1.18
CA LYS A 228 8.99 -22.41 -1.91
C LYS A 228 9.64 -21.25 -1.16
N ARG A 229 9.18 -20.93 0.06
CA ARG A 229 9.60 -19.78 0.87
C ARG A 229 9.61 -18.47 0.09
N SER A 230 8.54 -18.22 -0.68
CA SER A 230 8.45 -17.09 -1.61
C SER A 230 7.41 -16.07 -1.16
N GLN A 231 7.88 -14.94 -0.65
CA GLN A 231 7.02 -13.81 -0.29
C GLN A 231 6.20 -13.30 -1.49
N ARG A 232 6.75 -13.32 -2.70
CA ARG A 232 6.06 -12.87 -3.92
C ARG A 232 4.78 -13.68 -4.17
N LEU A 233 4.82 -14.99 -3.93
CA LEU A 233 3.63 -15.83 -4.06
C LEU A 233 2.58 -15.52 -2.98
N ALA A 234 3.02 -15.19 -1.75
CA ALA A 234 2.11 -14.75 -0.69
C ALA A 234 1.46 -13.39 -1.01
N MET A 235 2.20 -12.46 -1.63
CA MET A 235 1.66 -11.18 -2.11
C MET A 235 0.60 -11.40 -3.19
N ALA A 236 0.87 -12.28 -4.16
CA ALA A 236 -0.09 -12.64 -5.20
C ALA A 236 -1.33 -13.35 -4.64
N ALA A 237 -1.18 -14.15 -3.57
CA ALA A 237 -2.27 -14.84 -2.92
C ALA A 237 -3.22 -13.91 -2.14
N ALA A 238 -2.72 -12.78 -1.59
CA ALA A 238 -3.51 -11.96 -0.66
C ALA A 238 -4.81 -11.42 -1.28
N PRO A 239 -4.78 -10.77 -2.46
CA PRO A 239 -5.99 -10.32 -3.15
C PRO A 239 -6.98 -11.44 -3.48
N CYS A 240 -6.48 -12.65 -3.82
CA CYS A 240 -7.33 -13.80 -4.13
C CYS A 240 -8.11 -14.33 -2.92
N LEU A 241 -7.61 -14.05 -1.70
CA LEU A 241 -8.19 -14.50 -0.42
C LEU A 241 -8.88 -13.36 0.35
N SER A 242 -9.01 -12.17 -0.24
CA SER A 242 -9.68 -11.03 0.39
C SER A 242 -11.13 -10.92 -0.09
N PRO A 243 -12.13 -10.86 0.81
CA PRO A 243 -13.54 -10.79 0.42
C PRO A 243 -13.98 -9.41 -0.12
N TYR A 244 -13.12 -8.40 0.04
CA TYR A 244 -13.29 -7.08 -0.55
C TYR A 244 -11.95 -6.52 -0.96
N LEU A 245 -11.93 -5.78 -2.06
CA LEU A 245 -10.70 -5.22 -2.62
C LEU A 245 -11.04 -4.10 -3.61
N LEU A 246 -10.30 -2.99 -3.58
CA LEU A 246 -10.40 -1.95 -4.60
C LEU A 246 -9.54 -2.32 -5.81
N LEU A 247 -9.89 -1.81 -7.00
CA LEU A 247 -9.14 -2.10 -8.22
C LEU A 247 -7.65 -1.72 -8.08
N HIS A 248 -7.35 -0.58 -7.46
CA HIS A 248 -5.98 -0.13 -7.23
C HIS A 248 -5.16 -1.09 -6.35
N SER A 249 -5.79 -1.82 -5.43
CA SER A 249 -5.11 -2.77 -4.54
C SER A 249 -4.52 -3.98 -5.27
N TRP A 250 -4.97 -4.25 -6.51
CA TRP A 250 -4.33 -5.25 -7.39
C TRP A 250 -2.90 -4.88 -7.77
N GLY A 251 -2.46 -3.65 -7.52
CA GLY A 251 -1.05 -3.26 -7.61
C GLY A 251 -0.11 -4.16 -6.78
N ALA A 252 -0.59 -4.78 -5.69
CA ALA A 252 0.21 -5.71 -4.88
C ALA A 252 0.56 -6.99 -5.66
N VAL A 253 -0.36 -7.48 -6.50
CA VAL A 253 -0.11 -8.63 -7.38
C VAL A 253 0.88 -8.25 -8.47
N LEU A 254 0.72 -7.08 -9.09
CA LEU A 254 1.66 -6.59 -10.10
C LEU A 254 3.07 -6.43 -9.52
N LEU A 255 3.17 -5.91 -8.29
CA LEU A 255 4.44 -5.77 -7.57
C LEU A 255 5.11 -7.13 -7.29
N SER A 256 4.34 -8.21 -7.15
CA SER A 256 4.87 -9.57 -6.94
C SER A 256 5.68 -10.10 -8.14
N ILE A 257 5.43 -9.57 -9.34
CA ILE A 257 6.11 -9.97 -10.59
C ILE A 257 7.02 -8.88 -11.14
N VAL A 258 7.21 -7.76 -10.42
CA VAL A 258 7.92 -6.57 -10.92
C VAL A 258 9.38 -6.81 -11.32
N ASN A 259 9.99 -7.88 -10.82
CA ASN A 259 11.35 -8.30 -11.19
C ASN A 259 11.40 -9.06 -12.53
N ARG A 260 10.25 -9.31 -13.16
CA ARG A 260 10.08 -10.00 -14.43
C ARG A 260 9.55 -8.98 -15.46
N LEU A 261 10.48 -8.37 -16.19
CA LEU A 261 10.20 -7.22 -17.05
C LEU A 261 9.14 -7.50 -18.13
N PRO A 262 9.23 -8.59 -18.93
CA PRO A 262 8.21 -8.90 -19.94
C PRO A 262 6.82 -9.08 -19.33
N GLU A 263 6.73 -9.81 -18.22
CA GLU A 263 5.48 -10.11 -17.52
C GLU A 263 4.87 -8.84 -16.90
N THR A 264 5.70 -7.93 -16.37
CA THR A 264 5.26 -6.63 -15.86
C THR A 264 4.69 -5.77 -16.97
N ILE A 265 5.40 -5.67 -18.11
CA ILE A 265 4.92 -4.91 -19.28
C ILE A 265 3.62 -5.48 -19.80
N ALA A 266 3.56 -6.80 -20.01
CA ALA A 266 2.36 -7.48 -20.52
C ALA A 266 1.16 -7.28 -19.58
N ALA A 267 1.36 -7.41 -18.26
CA ALA A 267 0.31 -7.18 -17.28
C ALA A 267 -0.17 -5.72 -17.28
N VAL A 268 0.73 -4.74 -17.34
CA VAL A 268 0.37 -3.32 -17.37
C VAL A 268 -0.38 -2.95 -18.64
N VAL A 269 0.09 -3.41 -19.81
CA VAL A 269 -0.60 -3.20 -21.09
C VAL A 269 -1.98 -3.85 -21.08
N GLY A 270 -2.09 -5.10 -20.59
CA GLY A 270 -3.37 -5.80 -20.45
C GLY A 270 -4.36 -5.06 -19.55
N LEU A 271 -3.89 -4.48 -18.44
CA LEU A 271 -4.72 -3.66 -17.55
C LEU A 271 -5.19 -2.36 -18.22
N TRP A 272 -4.34 -1.69 -19.01
CA TRP A 272 -4.76 -0.51 -19.77
C TRP A 272 -5.76 -0.83 -20.87
N ILE A 273 -5.62 -1.98 -21.56
CA ILE A 273 -6.61 -2.47 -22.51
C ILE A 273 -7.97 -2.68 -21.81
N LEU A 274 -7.98 -3.28 -20.62
CA LEU A 274 -9.21 -3.43 -19.83
C LEU A 274 -9.84 -2.07 -19.49
N VAL A 275 -9.03 -1.09 -19.08
CA VAL A 275 -9.52 0.29 -18.82
C VAL A 275 -10.12 0.91 -20.08
N ALA A 276 -9.46 0.78 -21.23
CA ALA A 276 -9.95 1.30 -22.50
C ALA A 276 -11.27 0.64 -22.94
N ILE A 277 -11.40 -0.69 -22.78
CA ILE A 277 -12.65 -1.42 -23.08
C ILE A 277 -13.79 -0.91 -22.18
N ARG A 278 -13.54 -0.74 -20.88
CA ARG A 278 -14.56 -0.22 -19.95
C ARG A 278 -14.96 1.23 -20.28
N ALA A 279 -14.00 2.07 -20.66
CA ALA A 279 -14.27 3.44 -21.06
C ALA A 279 -15.07 3.53 -22.37
N ALA A 280 -14.81 2.64 -23.34
CA ALA A 280 -15.52 2.62 -24.63
C ALA A 280 -16.91 1.96 -24.54
N GLY A 281 -17.09 1.01 -23.63
CA GLY A 281 -18.32 0.22 -23.48
C GLY A 281 -19.49 0.94 -22.82
N GLY A 282 -19.35 2.21 -22.43
CA GLY A 282 -20.43 3.01 -21.85
C GLY A 282 -20.99 2.43 -20.55
N GLY A 283 -20.11 1.98 -19.66
CA GLY A 283 -20.48 1.57 -18.30
C GLY A 283 -20.98 2.72 -17.43
#